data_AF-A0A5J4URK7-F1
#
_entry.id   AF-A0A5J4URK7-F1
#
_cell.length_a   1.000
_cell.length_b   1.000
_cell.length_c   1.000
_cell.angle_alpha   90.00
_cell.angle_beta   90.00
_cell.angle_gamma   90.00
#
_symmetry.space_group_name_H-M   'P 1'
#
loop_
_entity.id
_entity.type
_entity.pdbx_description
1 polymer ?
#
loop_
_entity_poly.entity_id
_entity_poly.type
_entity_poly.pdbx_seq_one_letter_code
_entity_poly.pdbx_strand_id
1 'polypeptide(L)'
;MAYERLDESKPIRYFITYDFETVPRIINQGYGSKSVVNGIEVHNSQQHTVLEPLSVASTIKSKSGIKKIYFDLRQKNFIEKWHEQLFEEAKQLKEDNQYDDPEIPYDISIPVIGSCWFCKARFTNENRPTLDRINNAIGHTKDNVRLA
;
A
#
# COMPACT_ATOMS: atom_id res chain seq x y z
N MET A 1 22.82 0.09 9.45
CA MET A 1 21.81 0.92 10.13
C MET A 1 20.53 0.14 10.47
N ALA A 2 19.61 -0.18 9.55
CA ALA A 2 18.40 -0.95 9.94
C ALA A 2 18.65 -2.46 10.19
N TYR A 3 19.58 -3.08 9.46
CA TYR A 3 19.88 -4.52 9.56
C TYR A 3 20.54 -4.92 10.90
N GLU A 4 21.27 -4.01 11.54
CA GLU A 4 22.02 -4.28 12.78
C GLU A 4 21.14 -4.19 14.04
N ARG A 5 19.85 -3.85 13.90
CA ARG A 5 18.87 -3.68 15.00
C ARG A 5 17.62 -4.54 14.79
N LEU A 6 17.74 -5.63 14.02
CA LEU A 6 16.61 -6.52 13.72
C LEU A 6 16.03 -7.20 14.97
N ASP A 7 16.89 -7.48 15.95
CA ASP A 7 16.57 -8.02 17.26
C ASP A 7 15.81 -7.04 18.15
N GLU A 8 15.91 -5.74 17.89
CA GLU A 8 15.19 -4.69 18.62
C GLU A 8 13.76 -4.46 18.10
N SER A 9 13.42 -5.00 16.92
CA SER A 9 12.07 -4.90 16.34
C SER A 9 11.09 -5.71 17.17
N LYS A 10 10.06 -5.04 17.73
CA LYS A 10 8.98 -5.72 18.46
C LYS A 10 7.79 -5.94 17.52
N PRO A 11 7.04 -7.05 17.68
CA PRO A 11 5.86 -7.30 16.86
C PRO A 11 4.81 -6.20 17.03
N ILE A 12 4.14 -5.85 15.93
CA ILE A 12 3.00 -4.92 15.92
C ILE A 12 1.89 -5.49 16.81
N ARG A 13 1.44 -4.71 17.79
CA ARG A 13 0.47 -5.16 18.80
C ARG A 13 -0.96 -4.73 18.45
N TYR A 14 -1.10 -3.65 17.70
CA TYR A 14 -2.37 -3.00 17.40
C TYR A 14 -2.52 -2.84 15.90
N PHE A 15 -3.70 -3.20 15.37
CA PHE A 15 -3.89 -3.39 13.92
C PHE A 15 -5.34 -3.19 13.51
N ILE A 16 -5.56 -3.02 12.20
CA ILE A 16 -6.88 -3.00 11.57
C ILE A 16 -6.98 -4.22 10.65
N THR A 17 -8.09 -4.94 10.74
CA THR A 17 -8.50 -5.91 9.72
C THR A 17 -9.79 -5.45 9.09
N TYR A 18 -9.96 -5.72 7.80
CA TYR A 18 -11.19 -5.43 7.09
C TYR A 18 -11.52 -6.59 6.15
N ASP A 19 -12.82 -6.74 5.88
CA ASP A 19 -13.36 -7.73 4.96
C ASP A 19 -14.44 -7.09 4.11
N PHE A 20 -14.39 -7.36 2.81
CA PHE A 20 -15.27 -6.76 1.82
C PHE A 20 -16.18 -7.82 1.22
N GLU A 21 -17.48 -7.49 1.20
CA GLU A 21 -18.42 -8.18 0.34
C GLU A 21 -18.49 -7.44 -0.99
N THR A 22 -18.33 -8.17 -2.10
CA THR A 22 -18.25 -7.59 -3.44
C THR A 22 -19.10 -8.37 -4.44
N VAL A 23 -19.47 -7.71 -5.54
CA VAL A 23 -20.10 -8.35 -6.69
C VAL A 23 -19.29 -8.10 -7.96
N PRO A 24 -19.12 -9.12 -8.82
CA PRO A 24 -18.41 -8.93 -10.09
C PRO A 24 -19.30 -8.21 -11.11
N ARG A 25 -18.78 -7.14 -11.70
CA ARG A 25 -19.33 -6.51 -12.91
C ARG A 25 -18.46 -6.82 -14.10
N ILE A 26 -19.05 -7.36 -15.17
CA ILE A 26 -18.34 -7.72 -16.41
C ILE A 26 -18.01 -6.45 -17.19
N ILE A 27 -16.76 -6.33 -17.65
CA ILE A 27 -16.27 -5.18 -18.44
C ILE A 27 -15.51 -5.57 -19.72
N ASN A 28 -14.87 -6.75 -19.77
CA ASN A 28 -14.12 -7.26 -20.92
C ASN A 28 -13.23 -6.20 -21.62
N GLN A 29 -12.42 -5.50 -20.83
CA GLN A 29 -11.60 -4.38 -21.29
C GLN A 29 -10.17 -4.83 -21.60
N GLY A 30 -9.66 -4.50 -22.79
CA GLY A 30 -8.25 -4.70 -23.16
C GLY A 30 -7.36 -3.53 -22.74
N TYR A 31 -6.12 -3.81 -22.35
CA TYR A 31 -5.11 -2.82 -21.95
C TYR A 31 -3.76 -3.09 -22.63
N GLY A 32 -2.91 -2.05 -22.67
CA GLY A 32 -1.56 -2.13 -23.22
C GLY A 32 -1.51 -2.14 -24.75
N SER A 33 -0.45 -2.74 -25.30
CA SER A 33 -0.17 -2.74 -26.73
C SER A 33 -1.27 -3.48 -27.50
N LYS A 34 -1.77 -2.80 -28.53
CA LYS A 34 -2.78 -3.30 -29.46
C LYS A 34 -2.09 -3.97 -30.65
N SER A 35 -2.57 -5.15 -31.03
CA SER A 35 -2.13 -5.91 -32.21
C SER A 35 -3.33 -6.47 -32.94
N VAL A 36 -3.16 -6.84 -34.21
CA VAL A 36 -4.22 -7.47 -35.00
C VAL A 36 -3.76 -8.87 -35.38
N VAL A 37 -4.48 -9.89 -34.92
CA VAL A 37 -4.22 -11.30 -35.26
C VAL A 37 -5.43 -11.83 -36.00
N ASN A 38 -5.24 -12.30 -37.24
CA ASN A 38 -6.33 -12.80 -38.10
C ASN A 38 -7.49 -11.80 -38.27
N GLY A 39 -7.21 -10.50 -38.32
CA GLY A 39 -8.22 -9.44 -38.40
C GLY A 39 -8.94 -9.12 -37.08
N ILE A 40 -8.60 -9.82 -35.98
CA ILE A 40 -9.14 -9.56 -34.66
C ILE A 40 -8.16 -8.69 -33.88
N GLU A 41 -8.67 -7.61 -33.31
CA GLU A 41 -7.92 -6.77 -32.40
C GLU A 41 -7.67 -7.50 -31.08
N VAL A 42 -6.39 -7.63 -30.71
CA VAL A 42 -5.95 -8.29 -29.49
C VAL A 42 -5.08 -7.34 -28.69
N HIS A 43 -5.40 -7.22 -27.41
CA HIS A 43 -4.57 -6.51 -26.44
C HIS A 43 -3.66 -7.51 -25.71
N ASN A 44 -2.46 -7.08 -25.35
CA ASN A 44 -1.52 -7.90 -24.58
C ASN A 44 -1.93 -8.07 -23.10
N SER A 45 -2.95 -7.33 -22.64
CA SER A 45 -3.56 -7.48 -21.31
C SER A 45 -5.08 -7.34 -21.42
N GLN A 46 -5.83 -8.08 -20.61
CA GLN A 46 -7.30 -8.05 -20.58
C GLN A 46 -7.83 -8.12 -19.15
N GLN A 47 -8.90 -7.38 -18.88
CA GLN A 47 -9.66 -7.40 -17.64
C GLN A 47 -11.11 -7.79 -17.94
N HIS A 48 -11.52 -8.97 -17.48
CA HIS A 48 -12.87 -9.47 -17.74
C HIS A 48 -13.91 -8.87 -16.80
N THR A 49 -13.55 -8.65 -15.55
CA THR A 49 -14.47 -8.18 -14.49
C THR A 49 -13.82 -7.14 -13.60
N VAL A 50 -14.65 -6.31 -12.97
CA VAL A 50 -14.29 -5.46 -11.83
C VAL A 50 -15.15 -5.86 -10.63
N LEU A 51 -14.60 -5.77 -9.42
CA LEU A 51 -15.35 -6.01 -8.19
C LEU A 51 -15.95 -4.71 -7.70
N GLU A 52 -17.26 -4.68 -7.53
CA GLU A 52 -17.99 -3.56 -6.94
C GLU A 52 -18.28 -3.88 -5.47
N PRO A 53 -17.89 -3.01 -4.53
CA PRO A 53 -18.09 -3.27 -3.12
C PRO A 53 -19.56 -3.08 -2.72
N LEU A 54 -20.10 -4.02 -1.96
CA LEU A 54 -21.43 -3.95 -1.37
C LEU A 54 -21.38 -3.50 0.09
N SER A 55 -20.40 -4.00 0.84
CA SER A 55 -20.19 -3.62 2.24
C SER A 55 -18.77 -3.93 2.68
N VAL A 56 -18.38 -3.31 3.79
CA VAL A 56 -17.12 -3.58 4.48
C VAL A 56 -17.35 -3.66 5.97
N ALA A 57 -16.83 -4.72 6.58
CA ALA A 57 -16.71 -4.84 8.02
C ALA A 57 -15.25 -4.65 8.40
N SER A 58 -14.97 -3.88 9.44
CA SER A 58 -13.60 -3.73 9.95
C SER A 58 -13.55 -3.85 11.45
N THR A 59 -12.45 -4.44 11.93
CA THR A 59 -12.12 -4.55 13.34
C THR A 59 -10.81 -3.83 13.59
N ILE A 60 -10.83 -2.92 14.54
CA ILE A 60 -9.68 -2.13 14.98
C ILE A 60 -9.32 -2.63 16.37
N LYS A 61 -8.12 -3.19 16.50
CA LYS A 61 -7.53 -3.56 17.78
C LYS A 61 -6.55 -2.47 18.18
N SER A 62 -6.95 -1.60 19.10
CA SER A 62 -6.15 -0.52 19.68
C SER A 62 -5.69 -0.86 21.10
N LYS A 63 -4.90 0.02 21.71
CA LYS A 63 -4.54 -0.06 23.14
C LYS A 63 -5.76 0.10 24.05
N SER A 64 -6.72 0.93 23.63
CA SER A 64 -7.98 1.18 24.36
C SER A 64 -8.98 0.04 24.27
N GLY A 65 -8.86 -0.86 23.28
CA GLY A 65 -9.75 -2.02 23.17
C GLY A 65 -9.96 -2.52 21.75
N ILE A 66 -11.15 -3.05 21.50
CA ILE A 66 -11.57 -3.50 20.17
C ILE A 66 -12.76 -2.64 19.74
N LYS A 67 -12.60 -1.96 18.60
CA LYS A 67 -13.67 -1.22 17.93
C LYS A 67 -14.06 -1.97 16.66
N LYS A 68 -15.36 -2.04 16.37
CA LYS A 68 -15.86 -2.60 15.11
C LYS A 68 -16.59 -1.50 14.35
N ILE A 69 -16.34 -1.39 13.06
CA ILE A 69 -17.01 -0.45 12.16
C ILE A 69 -17.57 -1.21 10.96
N TYR A 70 -18.68 -0.72 10.42
CA TYR A 70 -19.37 -1.35 9.30
C TYR A 70 -19.99 -0.28 8.41
N PHE A 71 -19.81 -0.44 7.10
CA PHE A 71 -20.34 0.44 6.07
C PHE A 71 -20.89 -0.38 4.91
N ASP A 72 -21.95 0.10 4.27
CA ASP A 72 -22.59 -0.60 3.16
C ASP A 72 -23.23 0.35 2.15
N LEU A 73 -23.60 -0.22 0.99
CA LEU A 73 -24.20 0.45 -0.17
C LEU A 73 -25.43 1.32 0.14
N ARG A 74 -26.17 1.06 1.23
CA ARG A 74 -27.34 1.87 1.63
C ARG A 74 -26.91 3.27 2.08
N GLN A 75 -25.65 3.44 2.46
CA GLN A 75 -25.08 4.73 2.80
C GLN A 75 -24.45 5.35 1.55
N LYS A 76 -24.84 6.58 1.22
CA LYS A 76 -24.19 7.32 0.13
C LYS A 76 -22.71 7.52 0.44
N ASN A 77 -21.85 7.21 -0.54
CA ASN A 77 -20.39 7.33 -0.49
C ASN A 77 -19.79 6.57 0.70
N PHE A 78 -20.22 5.32 0.89
CA PHE A 78 -19.82 4.53 2.07
C PHE A 78 -18.34 4.15 2.04
N ILE A 79 -17.74 4.00 0.85
CA ILE A 79 -16.31 3.69 0.69
C ILE A 79 -15.45 4.88 1.13
N GLU A 80 -15.82 6.09 0.72
CA GLU A 80 -15.12 7.31 1.11
C GLU A 80 -15.19 7.53 2.62
N LYS A 81 -16.39 7.36 3.20
CA LYS A 81 -16.57 7.44 4.67
C LYS A 81 -15.80 6.37 5.41
N TRP A 82 -15.78 5.14 4.88
CA TRP A 82 -14.98 4.05 5.43
C TRP A 82 -13.49 4.40 5.38
N HIS A 83 -12.97 4.93 4.27
CA HIS A 83 -11.58 5.38 4.16
C HIS A 83 -11.26 6.46 5.20
N GLU A 84 -12.08 7.49 5.32
CA GLU A 84 -11.89 8.57 6.31
C GLU A 84 -11.80 8.00 7.73
N GLN A 85 -12.72 7.11 8.11
CA GLN A 85 -12.68 6.45 9.41
C GLN A 85 -11.42 5.59 9.56
N LEU A 86 -11.07 4.79 8.54
CA LEU A 86 -9.91 3.90 8.57
C LEU A 86 -8.61 4.69 8.78
N PHE A 87 -8.46 5.84 8.11
CA PHE A 87 -7.29 6.71 8.26
C PHE A 87 -7.20 7.32 9.66
N GLU A 88 -8.32 7.72 10.25
CA GLU A 88 -8.32 8.27 11.60
C GLU A 88 -7.91 7.20 12.64
N GLU A 89 -8.45 5.98 12.53
CA GLU A 89 -8.04 4.85 13.36
C GLU A 89 -6.55 4.51 13.13
N ALA A 90 -6.07 4.56 11.89
CA ALA A 90 -4.67 4.28 11.58
C ALA A 90 -3.70 5.28 12.23
N LYS A 91 -4.08 6.57 12.37
CA LYS A 91 -3.29 7.55 13.11
C LYS A 91 -3.18 7.16 14.59
N GLN A 92 -4.30 6.82 15.23
CA GLN A 92 -4.30 6.36 16.62
C GLN A 92 -3.45 5.11 16.79
N LEU A 93 -3.54 4.15 15.87
CA LEU A 93 -2.74 2.93 15.93
C LEU A 93 -1.25 3.19 15.72
N LYS A 94 -0.88 4.21 14.94
CA LYS A 94 0.52 4.64 14.82
C LYS A 94 1.06 5.08 16.19
N GLU A 95 0.28 5.85 16.94
CA GLU A 95 0.63 6.29 18.30
C GLU A 95 0.66 5.10 19.27
N ASP A 96 -0.36 4.23 19.24
CA ASP A 96 -0.46 3.08 20.14
C ASP A 96 0.69 2.08 19.95
N ASN A 97 1.21 1.96 18.72
CA ASN A 97 2.32 1.07 18.41
C ASN A 97 3.71 1.69 18.62
N GLN A 98 3.82 2.97 19.01
CA GLN A 98 5.11 3.55 19.40
C GLN A 98 5.74 2.72 20.51
N TYR A 99 7.04 2.46 20.41
CA TYR A 99 7.76 1.74 21.45
C TYR A 99 7.81 2.59 22.73
N ASP A 100 7.62 1.96 23.88
CA ASP A 100 7.75 2.62 25.19
C ASP A 100 9.19 3.13 25.43
N ASP A 101 10.16 2.56 24.72
CA ASP A 101 11.57 2.92 24.77
C ASP A 101 11.85 4.09 23.80
N PRO A 102 12.18 5.30 24.30
CA PRO A 102 12.43 6.46 23.46
C PRO A 102 13.74 6.36 22.65
N GLU A 103 14.65 5.44 22.97
CA GLU A 103 15.89 5.21 22.22
C GLU A 103 15.68 4.34 20.97
N ILE A 104 14.52 3.69 20.85
CA ILE A 104 14.15 2.89 19.69
C ILE A 104 13.22 3.72 18.78
N PRO A 105 13.75 4.30 17.69
CA PRO A 105 12.93 5.11 16.79
C PRO A 105 11.90 4.23 16.08
N TYR A 106 10.63 4.52 16.32
CA TYR A 106 9.50 3.86 15.65
C TYR A 106 9.29 4.40 14.22
N ASP A 107 9.61 5.66 13.99
CA ASP A 107 9.58 6.33 12.68
C ASP A 107 10.93 6.99 12.44
N ILE A 108 11.67 6.51 11.43
CA ILE A 108 12.98 7.05 11.07
C ILE A 108 12.76 7.93 9.84
N SER A 109 12.84 9.25 10.03
CA SER A 109 12.94 10.17 8.90
C SER A 109 14.26 9.90 8.17
N ILE A 110 14.18 9.22 7.03
CA ILE A 110 15.33 9.04 6.16
C ILE A 110 15.49 10.35 5.38
N PRO A 111 16.58 11.11 5.58
CA PRO A 111 16.76 12.34 4.85
C PRO A 111 16.80 12.03 3.36
N VAL A 112 16.01 12.79 2.60
CA VAL A 112 15.88 12.62 1.16
C VAL A 112 17.14 13.19 0.50
N ILE A 113 18.18 12.37 0.43
CA ILE A 113 19.49 12.74 -0.10
C ILE A 113 19.76 11.88 -1.34
N GLY A 114 20.26 12.55 -2.39
CA GLY A 114 20.69 11.89 -3.62
C GLY A 114 19.86 12.28 -4.83
N SER A 115 20.05 11.51 -5.89
CA SER A 115 19.35 11.70 -7.16
C SER A 115 19.01 10.35 -7.77
N CYS A 116 17.93 10.31 -8.54
CA CYS A 116 17.49 9.13 -9.29
C CYS A 116 18.67 8.59 -10.12
N TRP A 117 18.95 7.29 -10.00
CA TRP A 117 20.06 6.68 -10.71
C TRP A 117 19.84 6.69 -12.22
N PHE A 118 18.58 6.66 -12.66
CA PHE A 118 18.17 6.64 -14.06
C PHE A 118 18.12 8.05 -14.66
N CYS A 119 17.32 8.97 -14.09
CA CYS A 119 17.10 10.30 -14.67
C CYS A 119 17.93 11.43 -14.05
N LYS A 120 18.66 11.17 -12.97
CA LYS A 120 19.49 12.14 -12.21
C LYS A 120 18.72 13.29 -11.55
N ALA A 121 17.39 13.25 -11.54
CA ALA A 121 16.59 14.21 -10.79
C ALA A 121 16.92 14.12 -9.30
N ARG A 122 17.11 15.26 -8.64
CA ARG A 122 17.29 15.29 -7.19
C ARG A 122 16.01 14.87 -6.51
N PHE A 123 16.16 14.10 -5.45
CA PHE A 123 15.02 13.76 -4.62
C PHE A 123 14.60 14.95 -3.77
N THR A 124 13.30 15.05 -3.52
CA THR A 124 12.68 16.06 -2.65
C THR A 124 11.62 15.39 -1.78
N ASN A 125 10.98 16.14 -0.89
CA ASN A 125 9.89 15.58 -0.10
C ASN A 125 8.68 15.17 -0.97
N GLU A 126 8.52 15.81 -2.13
CA GLU A 126 7.51 15.50 -3.14
C GLU A 126 7.95 14.35 -4.08
N ASN A 127 9.24 14.24 -4.37
CA ASN A 127 9.84 13.17 -5.18
C ASN A 127 10.77 12.31 -4.32
N ARG A 128 10.17 11.45 -3.48
CA ARG A 128 10.93 10.57 -2.57
C ARG A 128 11.54 9.40 -3.33
N PRO A 129 12.77 8.99 -2.99
CA PRO A 129 13.44 7.89 -3.64
C PRO A 129 12.73 6.57 -3.39
N THR A 130 12.74 5.70 -4.39
CA THR A 130 12.36 4.29 -4.29
C THR A 130 13.55 3.39 -4.62
N LEU A 131 13.50 2.11 -4.26
CA LEU A 131 14.51 1.13 -4.71
C LEU A 131 14.07 0.51 -6.03
N ASP A 132 14.78 0.85 -7.09
CA ASP A 132 14.59 0.28 -8.42
C ASP A 132 15.64 -0.79 -8.72
N ARG A 133 15.24 -1.81 -9.47
CA ARG A 133 16.13 -2.91 -9.84
C ARG A 133 17.00 -2.49 -11.01
N ILE A 134 18.30 -2.71 -10.90
CA ILE A 134 19.24 -2.47 -12.01
C ILE A 134 18.96 -3.49 -13.13
N ASN A 135 18.68 -4.75 -12.76
CA ASN A 135 18.29 -5.80 -13.68
C ASN A 135 16.93 -6.42 -13.29
N ASN A 136 15.95 -6.29 -14.19
CA ASN A 136 14.59 -6.80 -14.00
C ASN A 136 14.47 -8.33 -14.03
N ALA A 137 15.47 -9.06 -14.52
CA ALA A 137 15.52 -10.52 -14.49
C ALA A 137 15.96 -11.09 -13.13
N ILE A 138 16.49 -10.24 -12.25
CA ILE A 138 16.98 -10.61 -10.91
C ILE A 138 16.03 -9.98 -9.87
N GLY A 139 15.82 -10.66 -8.74
CA GLY A 139 15.05 -10.12 -7.63
C GLY A 139 15.71 -8.91 -6.94
N HIS A 140 15.05 -8.39 -5.91
CA HIS A 140 15.64 -7.33 -5.08
C HIS A 140 16.75 -7.92 -4.20
N THR A 141 17.98 -7.47 -4.43
CA THR A 141 19.15 -7.75 -3.60
C THR A 141 19.95 -6.46 -3.43
N LYS A 142 20.79 -6.39 -2.38
CA LYS A 142 21.60 -5.19 -2.09
C LYS A 142 22.42 -4.71 -3.29
N ASP A 143 22.92 -5.63 -4.10
CA ASP A 143 23.78 -5.34 -5.25
C ASP A 143 22.99 -5.07 -6.55
N ASN A 144 21.69 -5.38 -6.58
CA ASN A 144 20.82 -5.21 -7.75
C ASN A 144 19.81 -4.07 -7.59
N VAL A 145 19.94 -3.20 -6.57
CA VAL A 145 19.02 -2.07 -6.37
C VAL A 145 19.74 -0.73 -6.31
N ARG A 146 19.10 0.33 -6.84
CA ARG A 146 19.54 1.72 -6.71
C ARG A 146 18.36 2.64 -6.44
N LEU A 147 18.64 3.82 -5.90
CA LEU A 147 17.62 4.84 -5.66
C LEU A 147 17.12 5.40 -7.00
N ALA A 148 15.83 5.30 -7.27
CA ALA A 148 15.15 5.88 -8.43
C ALA A 148 14.09 6.89 -8.02
#